data_AF-A0A7X3R8S9-F1
#
_entry.id   AF-A0A7X3R8S9-F1
#
_cell.length_a   1.000
_cell.length_b   1.000
_cell.length_c   1.000
_cell.angle_alpha   90.00
_cell.angle_beta   90.00
_cell.angle_gamma   90.00
#
_symmetry.space_group_name_H-M   'P 1'
#
loop_
_entity.id
_entity.type
_entity.pdbx_description
1 polymer ?
#
loop_
_entity_poly.entity_id
_entity_poly.type
_entity_poly.pdbx_seq_one_letter_code
_entity_poly.pdbx_strand_id
1 'polypeptide(L)' 'MTDDNQIKRIETRIRDAGDLAAAFAHDPHRPAYHFTPPSAWMNDINGALFWKGRYHIFYQYNPHGAYWHLIQWGHASST' A
#
# COMPACT_ATOMS: atom_id res chain seq x y z
N MET A 1 18.51 -8.63 18.33
CA MET A 1 17.53 -9.71 18.10
C MET A 1 16.15 -9.10 18.07
N THR A 2 15.34 -9.45 17.07
CA THR A 2 13.93 -9.06 17.02
C THR A 2 13.20 -9.81 18.13
N ASP A 3 12.55 -9.10 19.04
CA ASP A 3 11.75 -9.71 20.10
C ASP A 3 10.46 -10.31 19.52
N ASP A 4 9.92 -11.37 20.14
CA ASP A 4 8.71 -12.07 19.67
C ASP A 4 7.50 -11.13 19.57
N ASN A 5 7.46 -10.09 20.41
CA ASN A 5 6.43 -9.06 20.31
C ASN A 5 6.55 -8.23 19.02
N GLN A 6 7.76 -7.99 18.53
CA GLN A 6 7.96 -7.28 17.26
C GLN A 6 7.49 -8.13 16.08
N ILE A 7 7.76 -9.45 16.11
CA ILE A 7 7.28 -10.39 15.09
C ILE A 7 5.75 -10.40 15.06
N LYS A 8 5.09 -10.61 16.22
CA LYS A 8 3.63 -10.62 16.31
C LYS A 8 3.00 -9.31 15.81
N ARG A 9 3.61 -8.16 16.13
CA ARG A 9 3.14 -6.85 15.62
C ARG A 9 3.25 -6.74 14.11
N ILE A 10 4.26 -7.32 13.48
CA ILE A 10 4.40 -7.33 12.02
C ILE A 10 3.35 -8.27 11.40
N GLU A 11 3.13 -9.45 11.99
CA GLU A 11 2.14 -10.41 11.50
C GLU A 11 0.72 -9.86 11.54
N THR A 12 0.33 -9.21 12.66
CA THR A 12 -0.97 -8.52 12.76
C THR A 12 -1.12 -7.48 11.66
N ARG A 13 -0.07 -6.67 11.46
CA ARG A 13 -0.03 -5.61 10.44
C ARG A 13 -0.23 -6.14 9.01
N ILE A 14 0.41 -7.28 8.68
CA ILE A 14 0.25 -7.93 7.38
C ILE A 14 -1.19 -8.43 7.20
N ARG A 15 -1.77 -9.01 8.27
CA ARG A 15 -3.15 -9.49 8.26
C ARG A 15 -4.15 -8.37 8.03
N ASP A 16 -4.05 -7.28 8.79
CA ASP A 16 -4.95 -6.13 8.69
C ASP A 16 -5.00 -5.57 7.26
N ALA A 17 -3.84 -5.51 6.60
CA ALA A 17 -3.73 -5.07 5.21
C ALA A 17 -4.53 -5.96 4.24
N GLY A 18 -4.47 -7.28 4.45
CA GLY A 18 -5.20 -8.27 3.68
C GLY A 18 -6.71 -8.24 3.94
N ASP A 19 -7.10 -8.10 5.20
CA ASP A 19 -8.51 -8.01 5.61
C ASP A 19 -9.18 -6.76 5.02
N LEU A 20 -8.49 -5.61 5.04
CA LEU A 20 -8.97 -4.39 4.38
C LEU A 20 -9.07 -4.55 2.85
N ALA A 21 -8.10 -5.21 2.22
CA ALA A 21 -8.16 -5.46 0.79
C ALA A 21 -9.40 -6.30 0.42
N ALA A 22 -9.68 -7.34 1.22
CA ALA A 22 -10.82 -8.22 1.02
C ALA A 22 -12.15 -7.48 1.28
N ALA A 23 -12.25 -6.71 2.36
CA ALA A 23 -13.46 -5.97 2.73
C ALA A 23 -13.92 -4.97 1.65
N PHE A 24 -12.97 -4.36 0.94
CA PHE A 24 -13.24 -3.35 -0.09
C PHE A 24 -13.01 -3.84 -1.53
N ALA A 25 -12.93 -5.16 -1.75
CA ALA A 25 -12.71 -5.73 -3.08
C ALA A 25 -13.82 -5.40 -4.10
N HIS A 26 -15.03 -5.12 -3.61
CA HIS A 26 -16.21 -4.81 -4.41
C HIS A 26 -16.79 -3.43 -4.11
N ASP A 27 -15.99 -2.50 -3.57
CA ASP A 27 -16.43 -1.13 -3.31
C ASP A 27 -16.76 -0.44 -4.65
N PRO A 28 -18.03 -0.05 -4.89
CA PRO A 28 -18.43 0.61 -6.13
C PRO A 28 -17.81 2.00 -6.32
N HIS A 29 -17.27 2.60 -5.25
CA HIS A 29 -16.59 3.89 -5.30
C HIS A 29 -15.09 3.78 -5.59
N ARG A 30 -14.53 2.55 -5.60
CA ARG A 30 -13.11 2.34 -5.87
C ARG A 30 -12.82 2.53 -7.37
N PRO A 31 -11.89 3.43 -7.76
CA PRO A 31 -11.54 3.62 -9.16
C PRO A 31 -11.05 2.33 -9.83
N ALA A 32 -11.64 1.98 -10.98
CA ALA A 32 -11.27 0.78 -11.75
C ALA A 32 -10.10 0.99 -12.73
N TYR A 33 -9.86 2.23 -13.16
CA TYR A 33 -8.88 2.55 -14.21
C TYR A 33 -7.80 3.55 -13.78
N HIS A 34 -7.85 4.02 -12.53
CA HIS A 34 -6.78 4.85 -11.95
C HIS A 34 -5.95 3.99 -11.00
N PHE A 35 -4.67 4.33 -10.87
CA PHE A 35 -3.82 3.69 -9.87
C PHE A 35 -4.40 3.92 -8.47
N THR A 36 -4.53 2.83 -7.70
CA THR A 36 -4.96 2.83 -6.30
C THR A 36 -4.05 1.88 -5.52
N PRO A 37 -3.84 2.08 -4.21
CA PRO A 37 -3.04 1.15 -3.44
C PRO A 37 -3.82 -0.16 -3.29
N PRO A 38 -3.19 -1.31 -2.96
CA PRO A 38 -3.91 -2.57 -2.76
C PRO A 38 -5.04 -2.47 -1.72
N SER A 39 -4.83 -1.72 -0.63
CA SER A 39 -5.84 -1.46 0.40
C SER A 39 -5.57 -0.12 1.10
N ALA A 40 -6.46 0.28 2.02
CA ALA A 40 -6.21 1.36 2.98
C ALA A 40 -5.81 2.74 2.38
N TRP A 41 -4.81 3.41 2.98
CA TRP A 41 -4.49 4.81 2.73
C TRP A 41 -3.28 4.98 1.82
N MET A 42 -3.42 5.79 0.77
CA MET A 42 -2.28 6.38 0.05
C MET A 42 -2.44 7.88 -0.12
N ASN A 43 -1.33 8.57 -0.38
CA ASN A 43 -1.33 9.96 -0.80
C ASN A 43 -0.22 10.23 -1.84
N ASP A 44 0.75 11.08 -1.52
CA ASP A 44 1.69 11.70 -2.44
C ASP A 44 2.39 10.68 -3.33
N ILE A 45 2.43 10.95 -4.63
CA ILE A 45 3.30 10.23 -5.56
C ILE A 45 4.75 10.67 -5.31
N ASN A 46 5.65 9.71 -5.23
CA ASN A 46 7.08 9.90 -5.05
C ASN A 46 7.84 9.18 -6.17
N GLY A 47 9.04 9.68 -6.50
CA GLY A 47 9.97 8.96 -7.38
C GLY A 47 9.41 8.53 -8.73
N ALA A 48 8.59 9.35 -9.37
CA ALA A 48 8.10 9.08 -10.73
C ALA A 48 9.27 9.12 -11.72
N LEU A 49 9.61 7.98 -12.32
CA LEU A 49 10.78 7.86 -13.21
C LEU A 49 10.62 6.73 -14.23
N PHE A 50 11.31 6.85 -15.35
CA PHE A 50 11.45 5.79 -16.34
C PHE A 50 12.81 5.10 -16.18
N TRP A 51 12.81 3.79 -15.96
CA TRP A 51 14.03 3.01 -15.74
C TRP A 51 13.88 1.58 -16.25
N LYS A 52 14.93 1.07 -16.91
CA LYS A 52 14.97 -0.25 -17.58
C LYS A 52 13.68 -0.60 -18.36
N GLY A 53 13.21 0.33 -19.19
CA GLY A 53 12.09 0.08 -20.09
C GLY A 53 10.70 0.14 -19.45
N ARG A 54 10.57 0.66 -18.22
CA ARG A 54 9.30 0.74 -17.50
C ARG A 54 9.13 2.10 -16.82
N TYR A 55 7.89 2.55 -16.73
CA TYR A 55 7.51 3.64 -15.83
C TYR A 55 7.37 3.11 -14.42
N HIS A 56 7.95 3.82 -13.46
CA HIS A 56 7.87 3.51 -12.04
C HIS A 56 7.25 4.70 -11.31
N ILE A 57 6.32 4.40 -10.40
CA ILE A 57 5.84 5.33 -9.40
C ILE A 57 6.03 4.72 -8.02
N PHE A 58 6.41 5.56 -7.07
CA PHE A 58 6.29 5.27 -5.65
C PHE A 58 5.18 6.14 -5.08
N TYR A 59 4.65 5.78 -3.94
CA TYR A 59 3.59 6.55 -3.29
C TYR A 59 3.66 6.38 -1.78
N GLN A 60 3.32 7.43 -1.04
CA GLN A 60 3.14 7.33 0.41
C GLN A 60 1.97 6.39 0.69
N TYR A 61 2.21 5.40 1.56
CA TYR A 61 1.29 4.30 1.78
C TYR A 61 1.21 3.93 3.27
N ASN A 62 -0.01 3.73 3.77
CA ASN A 62 -0.28 3.11 5.06
C ASN A 62 -1.30 1.96 4.87
N PRO A 63 -0.89 0.70 5.01
CA PRO A 63 -1.77 -0.46 4.82
C PRO A 63 -2.70 -0.73 6.03
N HIS A 64 -2.51 -0.05 7.16
CA HIS A 64 -3.21 -0.37 8.42
C HIS A 64 -4.53 0.38 8.63
N GLY A 65 -4.86 1.30 7.74
CA GLY A 65 -6.15 1.97 7.78
C GLY A 65 -6.17 3.29 7.04
N ALA A 66 -7.35 3.92 7.03
CA ALA A 66 -7.62 5.18 6.34
C ALA A 66 -7.14 6.41 7.13
N TYR A 67 -5.90 6.41 7.59
CA TYR A 67 -5.32 7.52 8.36
C TYR A 67 -3.81 7.68 8.11
N TRP A 68 -3.31 8.89 8.37
CA TRP A 68 -1.90 9.20 8.24
C TRP A 68 -1.09 8.67 9.43
N HIS A 69 -0.32 7.60 9.23
CA HIS A 69 0.62 7.04 10.21
C HIS A 69 1.53 5.99 9.55
N LEU A 70 2.73 5.74 10.10
CA LEU A 70 3.67 4.70 9.63
C LEU A 70 3.84 4.68 8.10
N ILE A 71 4.04 5.86 7.52
CA ILE A 71 4.13 6.03 6.07
C ILE A 71 5.34 5.28 5.52
N GLN A 72 5.07 4.39 4.57
CA GLN A 72 6.06 3.67 3.79
C GLN A 72 5.90 4.03 2.31
N TRP A 73 6.88 3.65 1.49
CA TRP A 73 6.78 3.78 0.04
C TRP A 73 6.22 2.50 -0.56
N GLY A 74 5.00 2.58 -1.09
CA GLY A 74 4.49 1.60 -2.03
C GLY A 74 5.15 1.78 -3.40
N HIS A 75 5.15 0.74 -4.22
CA HIS A 75 5.74 0.76 -5.56
C HIS A 75 4.81 0.13 -6.59
N ALA A 76 4.71 0.74 -7.76
CA ALA A 76 4.06 0.17 -8.93
C ALA A 76 4.85 0.49 -10.20
N SER A 77 4.68 -0.34 -11.23
CA SER A 77 5.31 -0.10 -12.53
C SER A 77 4.45 -0.56 -13.70
N SER A 78 4.57 0.14 -14.84
CA SER A 78 3.88 -0.18 -16.09
C SER A 78 4.85 -0.14 -17.27
N THR A 79 4.52 -0.91 -18.31
CA THR A 79 5.12 -0.81 -19.66
C THR A 79 4.34 0.16 -20.52
#